data_AF-A0A519NZI2-F1
#
_entry.id   AF-A0A519NZI2-F1
#
_cell.length_a   1.000
_cell.length_b   1.000
_cell.length_c   1.000
_cell.angle_alpha   90.00
_cell.angle_beta   90.00
_cell.angle_gamma   90.00
#
_symmetry.space_group_name_H-M   'P 1'
#
loop_
_entity.id
_entity.type
_entity.pdbx_description
1 polymer ?
#
loop_
_entity_poly.entity_id
_entity_poly.type
_entity_poly.pdbx_seq_one_letter_code
_entity_poly.pdbx_strand_id
1 'polypeptide(L)'
;MTQAPLRRLIDLPGLDALEMKALMKPSVADPDNRDEYPEIAEAARAAFGLTPDEAEAVALPDDWDGIEHLEGFDLTDAFEAEGWDVTDAKRKPLRMIRHWALPLALAMRGVAGELPFQPEPGPDAPGDDWGSKMAAEATRFRKR
;
A
#
# COMPACT_ATOMS: atom_id res chain seq x y z
N MET A 1 -9.14 16.85 14.08
CA MET A 1 -7.85 16.34 13.58
C MET A 1 -8.09 15.92 12.15
N THR A 2 -7.48 16.58 11.17
CA THR A 2 -7.55 16.16 9.77
C THR A 2 -6.67 14.91 9.64
N GLN A 3 -7.30 13.74 9.50
CA GLN A 3 -6.61 12.49 9.17
C GLN A 3 -5.87 12.69 7.85
N ALA A 4 -4.60 12.27 7.79
CA ALA A 4 -3.83 12.31 6.56
C ALA A 4 -4.54 11.48 5.48
N PRO A 5 -4.54 11.90 4.20
CA PRO A 5 -5.16 11.13 3.14
C PRO A 5 -4.50 9.76 3.02
N LEU A 6 -5.30 8.69 2.97
CA LEU A 6 -4.82 7.32 2.84
C LEU A 6 -4.14 7.11 1.48
N ARG A 7 -3.09 6.29 1.46
CA ARG A 7 -2.44 5.85 0.23
C ARG A 7 -3.33 4.82 -0.44
N ARG A 8 -3.71 5.05 -1.69
CA ARG A 8 -4.67 4.17 -2.38
C ARG A 8 -3.93 3.09 -3.15
N LEU A 9 -4.24 1.84 -2.84
CA LEU A 9 -3.64 0.68 -3.51
C LEU A 9 -3.96 0.68 -5.00
N ILE A 10 -5.20 1.02 -5.37
CA ILE A 10 -5.65 1.03 -6.78
C ILE A 10 -4.87 2.05 -7.64
N ASP A 11 -4.28 3.07 -7.03
CA ASP A 11 -3.53 4.11 -7.74
C ASP A 11 -2.08 3.68 -8.06
N LEU A 12 -1.65 2.49 -7.60
CA LEU A 12 -0.35 1.92 -7.96
C LEU A 12 -0.29 1.49 -9.44
N PRO A 13 0.91 1.48 -10.06
CA PRO A 13 1.06 1.19 -11.48
C PRO A 13 0.36 -0.10 -11.92
N GLY A 14 -0.61 0.03 -12.83
CA GLY A 14 -1.31 -1.10 -13.45
C GLY A 14 -2.46 -1.71 -12.64
N LEU A 15 -2.61 -1.38 -11.35
CA LEU A 15 -3.61 -2.04 -10.48
C LEU A 15 -5.05 -1.64 -10.84
N ASP A 16 -5.32 -0.38 -11.16
CA ASP A 16 -6.64 0.07 -11.63
C ASP A 16 -7.09 -0.64 -12.93
N ALA A 17 -6.15 -0.85 -13.86
CA ALA A 17 -6.45 -1.54 -15.12
C ALA A 17 -6.84 -3.00 -14.88
N LEU A 18 -6.15 -3.68 -13.95
CA LEU A 18 -6.48 -5.05 -13.54
C LEU A 18 -7.80 -5.12 -12.78
N GLU A 19 -8.09 -4.14 -11.91
CA GLU A 19 -9.36 -4.06 -11.20
C GLU A 19 -10.54 -3.87 -12.18
N MET A 20 -10.37 -2.98 -13.18
CA MET A 20 -11.34 -2.81 -14.26
C MET A 20 -11.49 -4.09 -15.10
N LYS A 21 -10.40 -4.80 -15.37
CA LYS A 21 -10.44 -6.07 -16.08
C LYS A 21 -11.20 -7.13 -15.27
N ALA A 22 -10.97 -7.22 -13.97
CA ALA A 22 -11.64 -8.15 -13.06
C ALA A 22 -13.14 -7.89 -12.95
N LEU A 23 -13.58 -6.62 -13.08
CA LEU A 23 -15.00 -6.29 -13.18
C LEU A 23 -15.66 -6.96 -14.38
N MET A 24 -14.97 -7.04 -15.51
CA MET A 24 -15.48 -7.63 -16.76
C MET A 24 -15.23 -9.13 -16.87
N LYS A 25 -14.13 -9.61 -16.30
CA LYS A 25 -13.70 -11.02 -16.29
C LYS A 25 -13.33 -11.42 -14.85
N PRO A 26 -14.31 -11.85 -14.03
CA PRO A 26 -14.07 -12.15 -12.62
C PRO A 26 -12.98 -13.20 -12.34
N SER A 27 -12.71 -14.10 -13.28
CA SER A 27 -11.63 -15.10 -13.13
C SER A 27 -10.22 -14.50 -13.03
N VAL A 28 -10.03 -13.22 -13.40
CA VAL A 28 -8.76 -12.50 -13.19
C VAL A 28 -8.48 -12.28 -11.71
N ALA A 29 -9.53 -12.10 -10.88
CA ALA A 29 -9.39 -11.89 -9.45
C ALA A 29 -9.16 -13.18 -8.65
N ASP A 30 -9.21 -14.33 -9.31
CA ASP A 30 -9.02 -15.62 -8.70
C ASP A 30 -7.52 -15.99 -8.68
N PRO A 31 -6.89 -16.17 -7.50
CA PRO A 31 -5.51 -16.61 -7.39
C PRO A 31 -5.21 -17.92 -8.13
N ASP A 32 -6.18 -18.83 -8.21
CA ASP A 32 -5.99 -20.14 -8.85
C ASP A 32 -5.81 -20.03 -10.37
N ASN A 33 -6.22 -18.92 -10.97
CA ASN A 33 -6.08 -18.68 -12.41
C ASN A 33 -4.91 -17.73 -12.74
N ARG A 34 -4.03 -17.41 -11.77
CA ARG A 34 -2.95 -16.42 -11.94
C ARG A 34 -2.06 -16.70 -13.15
N ASP A 35 -1.78 -17.97 -13.43
CA ASP A 35 -0.99 -18.43 -14.59
C ASP A 35 -1.59 -18.03 -15.95
N GLU A 36 -2.91 -17.79 -16.02
CA GLU A 36 -3.58 -17.34 -17.25
C GLU A 36 -3.45 -15.83 -17.49
N TYR A 37 -2.95 -15.07 -16.51
CA TYR A 37 -2.92 -13.61 -16.50
C TYR A 37 -1.52 -13.09 -16.13
N PRO A 38 -0.51 -13.24 -17.00
CA PRO A 38 0.85 -12.81 -16.72
C PRO A 38 0.96 -11.32 -16.36
N GLU A 39 0.04 -10.49 -16.82
CA GLU A 39 -0.05 -9.08 -16.44
C GLU A 39 -0.23 -8.83 -14.93
N ILE A 40 -0.70 -9.82 -14.16
CA ILE A 40 -0.77 -9.75 -12.69
C ILE A 40 0.65 -9.71 -12.12
N ALA A 41 1.54 -10.58 -12.60
CA ALA A 41 2.93 -10.61 -12.18
C ALA A 41 3.67 -9.33 -12.59
N GLU A 42 3.43 -8.83 -13.81
CA GLU A 42 4.02 -7.57 -14.28
C GLU A 42 3.58 -6.37 -13.45
N ALA A 43 2.29 -6.26 -13.14
CA ALA A 43 1.76 -5.18 -12.32
C ALA A 43 2.27 -5.26 -10.88
N ALA A 44 2.32 -6.45 -10.29
CA ALA A 44 2.89 -6.66 -8.97
C ALA A 44 4.36 -6.26 -8.92
N ARG A 45 5.15 -6.64 -9.93
CA ARG A 45 6.57 -6.29 -10.01
C ARG A 45 6.77 -4.78 -10.15
N ALA A 46 5.89 -4.10 -10.90
CA ALA A 46 5.91 -2.64 -11.00
C ALA A 46 5.46 -1.93 -9.71
N ALA A 47 4.51 -2.50 -8.98
CA ALA A 47 3.92 -1.91 -7.77
C ALA A 47 4.69 -2.22 -6.48
N PHE A 48 5.31 -3.38 -6.39
CA PHE A 48 5.93 -3.91 -5.16
C PHE A 48 7.37 -4.38 -5.37
N GLY A 49 7.87 -4.48 -6.60
CA GLY A 49 9.19 -5.07 -6.87
C GLY A 49 9.23 -6.61 -6.80
N LEU A 50 8.11 -7.28 -6.52
CA LEU A 50 7.97 -8.74 -6.54
C LEU A 50 6.60 -9.18 -7.09
N THR A 51 6.53 -10.43 -7.55
CA THR A 51 5.27 -11.07 -7.95
C THR A 51 4.52 -11.68 -6.76
N PRO A 52 3.23 -11.99 -6.88
CA PRO A 52 2.50 -12.70 -5.83
C PRO A 52 3.07 -14.10 -5.52
N ASP A 53 3.56 -14.83 -6.53
CA ASP A 53 4.20 -16.14 -6.30
C ASP A 53 5.53 -16.00 -5.56
N GLU A 54 6.31 -14.96 -5.89
CA GLU A 54 7.53 -14.62 -5.14
C GLU A 54 7.19 -14.25 -3.69
N ALA A 55 6.04 -13.59 -3.45
CA ALA A 55 5.57 -13.21 -2.13
C ALA A 55 5.21 -14.42 -1.28
N GLU A 56 4.48 -15.38 -1.85
CA GLU A 56 4.08 -16.63 -1.20
C GLU A 56 5.29 -17.52 -0.85
N ALA A 57 6.40 -17.37 -1.58
CA ALA A 57 7.65 -18.07 -1.29
C ALA A 57 8.49 -17.42 -0.17
N VAL A 58 8.13 -16.22 0.30
CA VAL A 58 8.87 -15.52 1.37
C VAL A 58 8.66 -16.25 2.70
N ALA A 59 9.75 -16.54 3.40
CA ALA A 59 9.69 -17.03 4.77
C ALA A 59 9.20 -15.90 5.69
N LEU A 60 8.01 -16.08 6.25
CA LEU A 60 7.40 -15.11 7.15
C LEU A 60 8.06 -15.16 8.55
N PRO A 61 8.22 -14.02 9.24
CA PRO A 61 8.60 -13.98 10.65
C PRO A 61 7.64 -14.78 11.54
N ASP A 62 8.14 -15.27 12.68
CA ASP A 62 7.33 -16.05 13.64
C ASP A 62 6.17 -15.24 14.25
N ASP A 63 6.28 -13.92 14.30
CA ASP A 63 5.30 -12.97 14.83
C ASP A 63 4.46 -12.29 13.76
N TRP A 64 4.35 -12.90 12.57
CA TRP A 64 3.52 -12.39 11.47
C TRP A 64 2.05 -12.25 11.88
N ASP A 65 1.45 -11.10 11.58
CA ASP A 65 0.08 -10.76 12.03
C ASP A 65 -1.04 -11.36 11.17
N GLY A 66 -0.73 -11.83 9.95
CA GLY A 66 -1.68 -12.47 9.07
C GLY A 66 -2.76 -11.54 8.52
N ILE A 67 -2.50 -10.23 8.42
CA ILE A 67 -3.46 -9.23 7.90
C ILE A 67 -4.02 -9.62 6.52
N GLU A 68 -3.22 -10.31 5.69
CA GLU A 68 -3.57 -10.75 4.35
C GLU A 68 -4.63 -11.85 4.30
N HIS A 69 -4.86 -12.54 5.41
CA HIS A 69 -5.85 -13.60 5.55
C HIS A 69 -7.22 -13.09 6.02
N LEU A 70 -7.31 -11.82 6.43
CA LEU A 70 -8.58 -11.19 6.75
C LEU A 70 -9.48 -11.10 5.51
N GLU A 71 -10.78 -10.95 5.72
CA GLU A 71 -11.74 -10.84 4.62
C GLU A 71 -12.66 -9.62 4.77
N GLY A 72 -13.24 -9.19 3.66
CA GLY A 72 -14.27 -8.16 3.64
C GLY A 72 -13.81 -6.86 4.28
N PHE A 73 -14.60 -6.36 5.24
CA PHE A 73 -14.32 -5.10 5.92
C PHE A 73 -13.23 -5.20 6.99
N ASP A 74 -13.03 -6.38 7.59
CA ASP A 74 -11.96 -6.56 8.57
C ASP A 74 -10.58 -6.38 7.91
N LEU A 75 -10.43 -6.86 6.68
CA LEU A 75 -9.24 -6.61 5.88
C LEU A 75 -9.07 -5.13 5.54
N THR A 76 -10.14 -4.44 5.12
CA THR A 76 -10.04 -3.01 4.76
C THR A 76 -9.68 -2.15 5.96
N ASP A 77 -10.27 -2.44 7.12
CA ASP A 77 -10.05 -1.68 8.35
C ASP A 77 -8.62 -1.89 8.86
N ALA A 78 -8.10 -3.12 8.75
CA ALA A 78 -6.72 -3.41 9.12
C ALA A 78 -5.71 -2.68 8.21
N PHE A 79 -5.90 -2.69 6.88
CA PHE A 79 -5.01 -1.94 5.99
C PHE A 79 -5.17 -0.42 6.14
N GLU A 80 -6.37 0.07 6.46
CA GLU A 80 -6.62 1.48 6.73
C GLU A 80 -5.88 1.96 7.99
N ALA A 81 -5.82 1.12 9.04
CA ALA A 81 -5.04 1.38 10.25
C ALA A 81 -3.53 1.55 9.95
N GLU A 82 -3.05 0.89 8.90
CA GLU A 82 -1.68 0.98 8.40
C GLU A 82 -1.49 2.11 7.33
N GLY A 83 -2.51 2.93 7.11
CA GLY A 83 -2.47 4.06 6.20
C GLY A 83 -2.64 3.71 4.72
N TRP A 84 -3.30 2.58 4.43
CA TRP A 84 -3.61 2.12 3.07
C TRP A 84 -5.12 1.98 2.83
N ASP A 85 -5.59 2.57 1.73
CA ASP A 85 -6.94 2.37 1.21
C ASP A 85 -6.90 1.26 0.14
N VAL A 86 -7.48 0.10 0.50
CA VAL A 86 -7.60 -1.08 -0.36
C VAL A 86 -9.02 -1.23 -0.93
N THR A 87 -9.71 -0.11 -1.12
CA THR A 87 -11.10 -0.07 -1.62
C THR A 87 -11.25 0.63 -2.98
N ASP A 88 -12.33 0.30 -3.68
CA ASP A 88 -12.76 0.97 -4.90
C ASP A 88 -13.39 2.36 -4.61
N ALA A 89 -13.77 3.08 -5.66
CA ALA A 89 -14.41 4.40 -5.52
C ALA A 89 -15.77 4.37 -4.77
N LYS A 90 -16.35 3.18 -4.55
CA LYS A 90 -17.59 2.95 -3.78
C LYS A 90 -17.32 2.40 -2.39
N ARG A 91 -16.06 2.44 -1.91
CA ARG A 91 -15.62 1.92 -0.60
C ARG A 91 -15.86 0.43 -0.43
N LYS A 92 -15.86 -0.34 -1.52
CA LYS A 92 -15.87 -1.81 -1.48
C LYS A 92 -14.45 -2.33 -1.56
N PRO A 93 -14.09 -3.45 -0.89
CA PRO A 93 -12.80 -4.09 -1.11
C PRO A 93 -12.54 -4.32 -2.60
N LEU A 94 -11.30 -4.08 -3.04
CA LEU A 94 -10.90 -4.33 -4.43
C LEU A 94 -11.13 -5.80 -4.79
N ARG A 95 -11.59 -6.08 -6.02
CA ARG A 95 -11.76 -7.47 -6.50
C ARG A 95 -10.42 -8.19 -6.51
N MET A 96 -9.37 -7.49 -6.92
CA MET A 96 -8.03 -8.03 -7.03
C MET A 96 -7.29 -8.12 -5.69
N ILE A 97 -7.89 -7.75 -4.56
CA ILE A 97 -7.18 -7.62 -3.27
C ILE A 97 -6.44 -8.89 -2.85
N ARG A 98 -6.96 -10.08 -3.19
CA ARG A 98 -6.36 -11.38 -2.87
C ARG A 98 -4.99 -11.59 -3.54
N HIS A 99 -4.70 -10.91 -4.63
CA HIS A 99 -3.38 -10.95 -5.26
C HIS A 99 -2.38 -9.98 -4.60
N TRP A 100 -2.89 -8.93 -3.93
CA TRP A 100 -2.08 -7.81 -3.48
C TRP A 100 -1.86 -7.77 -1.97
N ALA A 101 -2.73 -8.41 -1.18
CA ALA A 101 -2.71 -8.31 0.27
C ALA A 101 -1.37 -8.75 0.87
N LEU A 102 -0.85 -9.92 0.47
CA LEU A 102 0.45 -10.41 0.96
C LEU A 102 1.63 -9.55 0.46
N PRO A 103 1.79 -9.25 -0.85
CA PRO A 103 2.84 -8.34 -1.32
C PRO A 103 2.84 -6.98 -0.61
N LEU A 104 1.66 -6.40 -0.40
CA LEU A 104 1.50 -5.13 0.30
C LEU A 104 1.91 -5.27 1.77
N ALA A 105 1.46 -6.32 2.47
CA ALA A 105 1.80 -6.56 3.86
C ALA A 105 3.30 -6.74 4.08
N LEU A 106 3.97 -7.50 3.20
CA LEU A 106 5.43 -7.71 3.19
C LEU A 106 6.19 -6.39 3.00
N ALA A 107 5.78 -5.60 2.01
CA ALA A 107 6.46 -4.34 1.70
C ALA A 107 6.26 -3.30 2.79
N MET A 108 5.07 -3.23 3.41
CA MET A 108 4.80 -2.35 4.54
C MET A 108 5.64 -2.68 5.77
N ARG A 109 5.86 -3.98 6.03
CA ARG A 109 6.63 -4.47 7.17
C ARG A 109 8.14 -4.51 6.88
N GLY A 110 8.56 -4.17 5.67
CA GLY A 110 9.96 -4.19 5.24
C GLY A 110 10.57 -5.58 5.15
N VAL A 111 9.75 -6.63 5.01
CA VAL A 111 10.19 -8.03 4.92
C VAL A 111 10.65 -8.36 3.50
N ALA A 112 9.83 -7.99 2.50
CA ALA A 112 10.14 -8.18 1.08
C ALA A 112 9.37 -7.16 0.24
N GLY A 113 9.93 -6.80 -0.92
CA GLY A 113 9.35 -5.80 -1.80
C GLY A 113 9.63 -4.37 -1.38
N GLU A 114 9.25 -3.45 -2.25
CA GLU A 114 9.41 -2.02 -2.10
C GLU A 114 8.14 -1.32 -2.57
N LEU A 115 7.67 -0.35 -1.79
CA LEU A 115 6.57 0.51 -2.20
C LEU A 115 7.12 1.73 -2.94
N PRO A 116 6.47 2.20 -4.02
CA PRO A 116 6.94 3.33 -4.82
C PRO A 116 6.93 4.68 -4.06
N PHE A 117 6.42 4.69 -2.83
CA PHE A 117 6.50 5.82 -1.91
C PHE A 117 7.21 5.39 -0.62
N GLN A 118 8.40 5.94 -0.39
CA GLN A 118 9.01 5.95 0.95
C GLN A 118 8.15 6.82 1.88
N PRO A 119 8.03 6.48 3.17
CA PRO A 119 7.25 7.26 4.11
C PRO A 119 7.70 8.72 4.09
N GLU A 120 6.74 9.66 4.08
CA GLU A 120 7.08 10.99 4.57
C GLU A 120 7.60 10.79 6.00
N PRO A 121 8.77 11.36 6.33
CA PRO A 121 9.32 11.24 7.66
C PRO A 121 8.25 11.57 8.70
N GLY A 122 8.04 10.67 9.65
CA GLY A 122 7.23 10.98 10.82
C GLY A 122 7.79 12.23 11.54
N PRO A 123 7.02 12.86 12.43
CA PRO A 123 7.41 14.10 13.11
C PRO A 123 8.73 14.04 13.91
N ASP A 124 9.35 12.86 14.03
CA ASP A 124 10.63 12.62 14.72
C ASP A 124 11.81 12.31 13.77
N ALA A 125 11.65 12.44 12.45
CA ALA A 125 12.78 12.23 11.55
C ALA A 125 13.74 13.44 11.54
N PRO A 126 15.07 13.22 11.54
CA PRO A 126 16.06 14.29 11.51
C PRO A 126 16.11 14.93 10.12
N GLY A 127 15.26 15.92 9.90
CA GLY A 127 15.13 16.64 8.64
C GLY A 127 13.97 17.63 8.60
N ASP A 128 13.06 17.58 9.57
CA ASP A 128 11.95 18.53 9.64
C ASP A 128 12.46 19.90 10.11
N ASP A 129 12.75 20.76 9.13
CA ASP A 129 13.29 22.11 9.29
C ASP A 129 12.25 23.11 9.85
N TRP A 130 11.44 22.65 10.79
CA TRP A 130 10.50 23.46 11.54
C TRP A 130 11.23 24.49 12.41
N GLY A 131 12.43 24.12 12.90
CA GLY A 131 13.30 24.99 13.68
C GLY A 131 13.83 26.21 12.92
N SER A 132 14.21 26.09 11.65
CA SER A 132 14.77 27.24 10.90
C SER A 132 13.71 28.24 10.46
N LYS A 133 12.47 27.80 10.22
CA LYS A 133 11.35 28.73 9.94
C LYS A 133 11.02 29.60 11.17
N MET A 134 11.02 29.04 12.38
CA MET A 134 10.80 29.78 13.63
C MET A 134 11.92 30.79 13.95
N ALA A 135 13.19 30.41 13.73
CA ALA A 135 14.32 31.29 13.96
C ALA A 135 14.32 32.53 13.03
N ALA A 136 13.90 32.35 11.78
CA ALA A 136 13.76 33.43 10.79
C ALA A 136 12.63 34.41 11.13
N GLU A 137 11.52 33.94 11.73
CA GLU A 137 10.45 34.82 12.20
C GLU A 137 10.83 35.60 13.47
N ALA A 138 11.54 34.99 14.41
CA ALA A 138 12.00 35.65 15.64
C ALA A 138 12.96 36.82 15.35
N THR A 139 13.77 36.73 14.29
CA THR A 139 14.68 37.83 13.91
C THR A 139 13.97 39.01 13.26
N ARG A 140 12.80 38.77 12.61
CA ARG A 140 11.96 39.84 12.05
C ARG A 140 11.22 40.63 13.13
N PHE A 141 10.82 39.98 14.22
CA PHE A 141 10.15 40.64 15.36
C PHE A 141 11.09 41.48 16.23
N ARG A 142 12.40 41.21 16.21
CA ARG A 142 13.38 41.99 16.99
C ARG A 142 13.79 43.33 16.34
N LYS A 143 13.27 43.64 15.14
CA LYS A 143 13.44 44.92 14.44
C LYS A 143 12.11 45.69 14.34
N ARG A 144 11.50 45.97 15.49
CA ARG A 144 10.65 47.15 15.71
C ARG A 144 10.85 47.64 17.13
#